data_AF-A0A9P7SHW5-F1
#
_entry.id   AF-A0A9P7SHW5-F1
#
_cell.length_a   1.000
_cell.length_b   1.000
_cell.length_c   1.000
_cell.angle_alpha   90.00
_cell.angle_beta   90.00
_cell.angle_gamma   90.00
#
_symmetry.space_group_name_H-M   'P 1'
#
loop_
_entity.id
_entity.type
_entity.pdbx_description
1 polymer ?
#
loop_
_entity_poly.entity_id
_entity_poly.type
_entity_poly.pdbx_seq_one_letter_code
_entity_poly.pdbx_strand_id
1 'polypeptide(L)'
;MVDVFANLERDAGLWIRAMQNKFGDAGKDDKWTRADWDQLLGDSQACVDTPSAFFTIDLAEAYPEAKVIILNRDPEKWYERVNGSVAPSMKPTSAIGALQNLYIPGDHAS
;
A
#
# COMPACT_ATOMS: atom_id res chain seq x y z
N MET A 1 10.58 8.95 5.35
CA MET A 1 11.18 8.26 4.17
C MET A 1 12.59 7.72 4.46
N VAL A 2 13.47 8.47 5.14
CA VAL A 2 14.81 7.96 5.52
C VAL A 2 14.73 6.77 6.50
N ASP A 3 13.73 6.76 7.37
CA ASP A 3 13.56 5.72 8.39
C ASP A 3 13.12 4.35 7.85
N VAL A 4 12.29 4.33 6.80
CA VAL A 4 11.75 3.10 6.19
C VAL A 4 12.88 2.27 5.55
N PHE A 5 13.87 2.92 4.95
CA PHE A 5 15.03 2.22 4.39
C PHE A 5 16.02 1.75 5.47
N ALA A 6 16.03 2.40 6.64
CA ALA A 6 16.87 2.01 7.77
C ALA A 6 16.30 0.79 8.53
N ASN A 7 14.97 0.60 8.52
CA ASN A 7 14.27 -0.48 9.23
C ASN A 7 13.49 -1.43 8.29
N LEU A 8 13.96 -1.55 7.05
CA LEU A 8 13.24 -2.19 5.94
C LEU A 8 12.72 -3.59 6.27
N GLU A 9 13.53 -4.43 6.95
CA GLU A 9 13.13 -5.81 7.28
C GLU A 9 11.96 -5.86 8.27
N ARG A 10 11.93 -4.96 9.25
CA ARG A 10 10.84 -4.88 10.24
C ARG A 10 9.60 -4.23 9.63
N ASP A 11 9.78 -3.08 9.01
CA ASP A 11 8.66 -2.25 8.54
C ASP A 11 7.98 -2.89 7.33
N ALA A 12 8.75 -3.48 6.39
CA ALA A 12 8.16 -4.23 5.27
C ALA A 12 7.40 -5.47 5.76
N GLY A 13 7.89 -6.16 6.80
CA GLY A 13 7.20 -7.32 7.38
C GLY A 13 5.81 -6.97 7.94
N LEU A 14 5.70 -5.84 8.64
CA LEU A 14 4.41 -5.36 9.17
C LEU A 14 3.44 -4.96 8.05
N TRP A 15 3.93 -4.30 7.00
CA TRP A 15 3.10 -3.99 5.83
C TRP A 15 2.64 -5.25 5.06
N ILE A 16 3.51 -6.24 4.90
CA ILE A 16 3.14 -7.53 4.29
C ILE A 16 2.04 -8.21 5.11
N ARG A 17 2.18 -8.25 6.44
CA ARG A 17 1.16 -8.82 7.33
C ARG A 17 -0.17 -8.08 7.22
N ALA A 18 -0.15 -6.75 7.19
CA ALA A 18 -1.37 -5.94 7.03
C ALA A 18 -2.06 -6.23 5.69
N MET A 19 -1.28 -6.33 4.60
CA MET A 19 -1.80 -6.66 3.27
C MET A 19 -2.36 -8.08 3.19
N GLN A 20 -1.68 -9.06 3.79
CA GLN A 20 -2.15 -10.45 3.82
C GLN A 20 -3.44 -10.61 4.60
N ASN A 21 -3.58 -9.91 5.74
CA ASN A 21 -4.81 -9.93 6.53
C ASN A 21 -5.99 -9.28 5.79
N LYS A 22 -5.76 -8.17 5.06
CA LYS A 22 -6.82 -7.46 4.35
C LYS A 22 -7.20 -8.06 2.99
N PHE A 23 -6.21 -8.52 2.23
CA PHE A 23 -6.37 -8.91 0.83
C PHE A 23 -6.04 -10.39 0.55
N GLY A 24 -5.43 -11.11 1.49
CA GLY A 24 -5.05 -12.51 1.31
C GLY A 24 -6.13 -13.51 1.74
N ASP A 25 -5.85 -14.78 1.51
CA ASP A 25 -6.72 -15.91 1.86
C ASP A 25 -6.64 -16.28 3.36
N ALA A 26 -5.58 -15.81 4.04
CA ALA A 26 -5.32 -16.10 5.44
C ALA A 26 -6.08 -15.12 6.35
N GLY A 27 -7.31 -15.47 6.69
CA GLY A 27 -8.04 -14.92 7.83
C GLY A 27 -8.43 -13.44 7.71
N LYS A 28 -9.64 -13.20 7.18
CA LYS A 28 -10.34 -11.91 7.19
C LYS A 28 -10.79 -11.45 8.58
N ASP A 29 -10.45 -12.20 9.63
CA ASP A 29 -11.22 -12.19 10.88
C ASP A 29 -10.59 -11.32 11.99
N ASP A 30 -9.36 -10.85 11.84
CA ASP A 30 -8.72 -9.94 12.80
C ASP A 30 -8.52 -8.56 12.20
N LYS A 31 -9.49 -7.67 12.43
CA LYS A 31 -9.34 -6.25 12.17
C LYS A 31 -8.17 -5.70 12.98
N TRP A 32 -7.22 -5.05 12.30
CA TRP A 32 -6.09 -4.40 12.96
C TRP A 32 -6.55 -3.36 13.99
N THR A 33 -5.98 -3.44 15.18
CA THR A 33 -6.24 -2.50 16.26
C THR A 33 -5.37 -1.25 16.13
N ARG A 34 -5.71 -0.18 16.86
CA ARG A 34 -4.85 1.01 16.94
C ARG A 34 -3.42 0.65 17.37
N ALA A 35 -3.23 -0.31 18.28
CA ALA A 35 -1.90 -0.70 18.73
C ALA A 35 -1.06 -1.34 17.62
N ASP A 36 -1.68 -2.13 16.74
CA ASP A 36 -1.00 -2.71 15.57
C ASP A 36 -0.58 -1.59 14.59
N TRP A 37 -1.44 -0.58 14.40
CA TRP A 37 -1.14 0.59 13.58
C TRP A 37 -0.05 1.48 14.21
N ASP A 38 -0.08 1.70 15.52
CA ASP A 38 0.94 2.48 16.24
C ASP A 38 2.32 1.80 16.11
N GLN A 39 2.38 0.46 16.15
CA GLN A 39 3.62 -0.27 15.93
C GLN A 39 4.14 -0.10 14.49
N LEU A 40 3.24 -0.09 13.50
CA LEU A 40 3.58 -0.02 12.08
C LEU A 40 3.92 1.41 11.63
N LEU A 41 3.21 2.43 12.13
CA LEU A 41 3.42 3.84 11.80
C LEU A 41 4.49 4.51 12.67
N GLY A 42 4.76 3.93 13.85
CA GLY A 42 5.69 4.49 14.84
C GLY A 42 5.28 5.90 15.25
N ASP A 43 6.27 6.80 15.34
CA ASP A 43 6.05 8.20 15.72
C ASP A 43 5.54 9.09 14.58
N SER A 44 5.14 8.50 13.44
CA SER A 44 4.68 9.26 12.27
C SER A 44 3.32 9.91 12.53
N GLN A 45 3.24 11.22 12.34
CA GLN A 45 1.99 11.97 12.53
C GLN A 45 1.05 11.96 11.31
N ALA A 46 1.54 11.49 10.16
CA ALA A 46 0.79 11.37 8.92
C ALA A 46 1.40 10.29 8.02
N CYS A 47 0.56 9.64 7.21
CA CYS A 47 0.97 8.71 6.17
C CYS A 47 0.33 9.10 4.83
N VAL A 48 1.04 8.83 3.74
CA VAL A 48 0.61 9.13 2.37
C VAL A 48 1.10 8.01 1.44
N ASP A 49 0.51 7.92 0.26
CA ASP A 49 0.91 6.97 -0.79
C ASP A 49 0.76 5.49 -0.36
N THR A 50 1.06 4.60 -1.29
CA THR A 50 1.08 3.15 -1.07
C THR A 50 2.26 2.77 -0.15
N PRO A 51 2.07 1.83 0.79
CA PRO A 51 0.87 1.00 1.00
C PRO A 51 -0.25 1.64 1.86
N SER A 52 0.03 2.71 2.61
CA SER A 52 -0.92 3.29 3.58
C SER A 52 -2.27 3.71 3.00
N ALA A 53 -2.29 4.20 1.76
CA ALA A 53 -3.51 4.61 1.05
C ALA A 53 -4.56 3.49 0.94
N PHE A 54 -4.14 2.22 0.88
CA PHE A 54 -5.05 1.07 0.81
C PHE A 54 -5.84 0.82 2.10
N PHE A 55 -5.41 1.43 3.21
CA PHE A 55 -6.00 1.26 4.54
C PHE A 55 -6.72 2.52 5.03
N THR A 56 -7.08 3.44 4.13
CA THR A 56 -7.70 4.72 4.49
C THR A 56 -8.90 4.57 5.44
N ILE A 57 -9.77 3.58 5.21
CA ILE A 57 -10.94 3.34 6.06
C ILE A 57 -10.52 2.76 7.42
N ASP A 58 -9.65 1.76 7.44
CA ASP A 58 -9.17 1.12 8.68
C ASP A 58 -8.46 2.12 9.59
N LEU A 59 -7.64 3.00 8.99
CA LEU A 59 -6.94 4.07 9.69
C LEU A 59 -7.92 5.15 10.19
N ALA A 60 -8.93 5.52 9.40
CA ALA A 60 -9.95 6.48 9.87
C ALA A 60 -10.77 5.93 11.05
N GLU A 61 -11.02 4.63 11.09
CA GLU A 61 -11.70 3.97 12.21
C GLU A 61 -10.78 3.81 13.43
N ALA A 62 -9.51 3.48 13.23
CA ALA A 62 -8.52 3.36 14.31
C ALA A 62 -8.19 4.73 14.92
N TYR A 63 -8.16 5.78 14.09
CA TYR A 63 -7.85 7.17 14.43
C TYR A 63 -9.01 8.12 14.10
N PRO A 64 -10.15 8.06 14.82
CA PRO A 64 -11.32 8.90 14.55
C PRO A 64 -11.06 10.41 14.73
N GLU A 65 -10.00 10.77 15.45
CA GLU A 65 -9.53 12.14 15.59
C GLU A 65 -8.69 12.64 14.40
N ALA A 66 -8.16 11.72 13.59
CA ALA A 66 -7.32 12.06 12.45
C ALA A 66 -8.16 12.57 11.27
N LYS A 67 -7.60 13.50 10.49
CA LYS A 67 -8.24 14.04 9.29
C LYS A 67 -7.79 13.26 8.06
N VAL A 68 -8.74 12.85 7.23
CA VAL A 68 -8.46 12.25 5.92
C VAL A 68 -8.41 13.36 4.86
N ILE A 69 -7.31 13.45 4.12
CA ILE A 69 -7.10 14.44 3.06
C ILE A 69 -7.07 13.72 1.70
N ILE A 70 -8.00 14.07 0.83
CA ILE A 70 -8.04 13.57 -0.56
C ILE A 70 -7.47 14.65 -1.47
N LEU A 71 -6.40 14.32 -2.20
CA LEU A 71 -5.79 15.21 -3.16
C LEU A 71 -6.43 15.00 -4.54
N ASN A 72 -7.10 16.03 -5.05
CA ASN A 72 -7.65 16.03 -6.40
C ASN A 72 -6.70 16.72 -7.38
N ARG A 73 -6.47 16.09 -8.53
CA ARG A 73 -5.67 16.62 -9.63
C ARG A 73 -6.33 16.27 -10.96
N ASP A 74 -6.08 17.10 -11.97
CA ASP A 74 -6.37 16.81 -13.37
C ASP A 74 -5.85 15.41 -13.77
N PRO A 75 -6.73 14.46 -14.15
CA PRO A 75 -6.36 13.06 -14.38
C PRO A 75 -5.31 12.88 -15.47
N GLU A 76 -5.44 13.61 -16.58
CA GLU A 76 -4.56 13.51 -17.74
C GLU A 76 -3.15 13.98 -17.40
N LYS A 77 -3.02 15.17 -16.78
CA LYS A 77 -1.71 15.69 -16.32
C LYS A 77 -1.08 14.83 -15.23
N TRP A 78 -1.89 14.18 -14.39
CA TRP A 78 -1.37 13.22 -13.41
C TRP A 78 -0.82 11.98 -14.10
N TYR A 79 -1.58 11.40 -15.03
CA TYR A 79 -1.21 10.19 -15.76
C TYR A 79 0.11 10.37 -16.52
N GLU A 80 0.26 11.45 -17.29
CA GLU A 80 1.49 11.74 -18.02
C GLU A 80 2.72 11.80 -17.10
N ARG A 81 2.57 12.43 -15.92
CA ARG A 81 3.65 12.55 -14.94
C ARG A 81 3.99 11.23 -14.27
N VAL A 82 2.98 10.42 -13.93
CA VAL A 82 3.19 9.11 -13.31
C VAL A 82 3.86 8.14 -14.28
N ASN A 83 3.48 8.18 -15.57
CA ASN A 83 4.07 7.33 -16.60
C ASN A 83 5.58 7.60 -16.79
N GLY A 84 6.03 8.82 -16.53
CA GLY A 84 7.46 9.20 -16.58
C GLY A 84 8.26 8.95 -15.31
N SER A 85 7.63 8.55 -14.20
CA SER A 85 8.28 8.47 -12.88
C SER A 85 8.12 7.11 -12.21
N VAL A 86 6.89 6.74 -11.84
CA VAL A 86 6.60 5.54 -11.07
C VAL A 86 6.41 4.33 -11.99
N ALA A 87 5.73 4.51 -13.12
CA ALA A 87 5.42 3.41 -14.03
C ALA A 87 6.65 2.63 -14.55
N PRO A 88 7.81 3.26 -14.85
CA PRO A 88 9.00 2.52 -15.28
C PRO A 88 9.52 1.55 -14.22
N SER A 89 9.40 1.90 -12.94
CA SER A 89 9.84 1.08 -11.80
C SER A 89 8.94 -0.13 -11.56
N MET A 90 7.74 -0.14 -12.13
CA MET A 90 6.78 -1.25 -12.07
C MET A 90 6.84 -2.16 -13.31
N LYS A 91 7.63 -1.81 -14.34
CA LYS A 91 7.77 -2.65 -15.53
C LYS A 91 8.66 -3.85 -15.22
N PRO A 92 8.29 -5.06 -15.68
CA PRO A 92 9.14 -6.22 -15.55
C PRO A 92 10.46 -5.97 -16.28
N THR A 93 11.57 -6.11 -15.55
CA THR A 93 12.93 -5.90 -16.04
C THR A 93 13.46 -7.08 -16.87
N SER A 94 12.68 -8.14 -17.02
CA SER A 94 13.04 -9.33 -17.79
C SER A 94 11.86 -9.88 -18.59
N ALA A 95 12.17 -10.56 -19.70
CA ALA A 95 11.17 -11.22 -20.55
C ALA A 95 10.36 -12.28 -19.80
N ILE A 96 10.99 -12.98 -18.83
CA ILE A 96 10.31 -13.94 -17.96
C ILE A 96 9.33 -13.22 -17.03
N GLY A 97 9.72 -12.09 -16.44
CA GLY A 97 8.82 -11.27 -15.61
C GLY A 97 7.63 -10.70 -16.39
N ALA A 98 7.83 -10.36 -17.67
CA ALA A 98 6.75 -9.92 -18.55
C ALA A 98 5.75 -11.05 -18.86
N LEU A 99 6.24 -12.28 -19.05
CA LEU A 99 5.40 -13.45 -19.28
C LEU A 99 4.64 -13.88 -18.01
N GLN A 100 5.23 -13.73 -16.82
CA GLN A 100 4.55 -14.00 -15.55
C GLN A 100 3.36 -13.06 -15.32
N ASN A 101 3.51 -11.76 -15.59
CA ASN A 101 2.41 -10.79 -15.51
C ASN A 101 1.30 -11.04 -16.54
N LEU A 102 1.61 -11.70 -17.65
CA LEU A 102 0.63 -12.06 -18.69
C LEU A 102 -0.11 -13.38 -18.36
N TYR A 103 0.50 -14.27 -17.57
CA TYR A 103 0.01 -15.63 -17.31
C TYR A 103 -0.63 -15.82 -15.94
N ILE A 104 -0.44 -14.91 -14.98
CA ILE A 104 -1.26 -14.92 -13.75
C ILE A 104 -2.67 -14.49 -14.16
N PRO A 105 -3.67 -15.40 -14.15
CA PRO A 105 -5.04 -15.00 -14.41
C PRO A 105 -5.43 -14.04 -13.30
N GLY A 106 -5.92 -12.85 -13.66
CA GLY A 106 -6.68 -12.08 -12.69
C GLY A 106 -7.83 -12.98 -12.21
N ASP A 107 -7.93 -13.19 -10.90
CA ASP A 107 -9.16 -13.65 -10.26
C ASP A 107 -10.22 -12.56 -10.45
N HIS A 108 -10.72 -12.45 -11.67
CA HIS A 108 -12.01 -11.91 -12.02
C HIS A 108 -12.99 -13.09 -12.03
N ALA A 109 -13.33 -13.55 -10.83
CA ALA A 109 -14.61 -14.16 -10.50
C ALA A 109 -15.09 -13.38 -9.27
N SER A 110 -16.12 -12.55 -9.33
CA SER A 110 -17.41 -12.71 -10.02
C SER A 110 -17.49 -12.16 -11.44
#